data_AF-A0A9Q0WKQ5-F1
#
_entry.id   AF-A0A9Q0WKQ5-F1
#
_cell.length_a   1.000
_cell.length_b   1.000
_cell.length_c   1.000
_cell.angle_alpha   90.00
_cell.angle_beta   90.00
_cell.angle_gamma   90.00
#
_symmetry.space_group_name_H-M   'P 1'
#
loop_
_entity.id
_entity.type
_entity.pdbx_description
1 polymer ?
#
loop_
_entity_poly.entity_id
_entity_poly.type
_entity_poly.pdbx_seq_one_letter_code
_entity_poly.pdbx_strand_id
1 'polypeptide(L)'
;MKHPERNSNRSLTWVDWSRGGAHPAKFSRTRVTVELLERMRSGSKCMYNGNSTSTCFLFARKLCPDALDRLLRFAPKVMHFNS
;
A
#
# COMPACT_ATOMS: atom_id res chain seq x y z
N MET A 1 -18.06 11.00 5.97
CA MET A 1 -17.52 10.12 7.04
C MET A 1 -18.21 10.53 8.32
N LYS A 2 -19.02 9.66 8.95
CA LYS A 2 -19.98 10.10 10.00
C LYS A 2 -19.40 10.29 11.41
N HIS A 3 -18.18 9.83 11.68
CA HIS A 3 -17.51 9.96 12.99
C HIS A 3 -15.99 10.08 12.82
N PRO A 4 -15.47 11.23 12.36
CA PRO A 4 -14.03 11.40 12.12
C PRO A 4 -13.19 11.21 13.39
N GLU A 5 -13.68 11.64 14.54
CA GLU A 5 -13.06 11.49 15.87
C GLU A 5 -12.87 10.04 16.33
N ARG A 6 -13.67 9.10 15.79
CA ARG A 6 -13.51 7.65 16.05
C ARG A 6 -12.58 6.97 15.04
N ASN A 7 -12.20 7.66 13.98
CA ASN A 7 -11.22 7.15 13.04
C ASN A 7 -9.84 7.61 13.51
N SER A 8 -8.84 6.75 13.36
CA SER A 8 -7.49 6.95 13.90
C SER A 8 -6.68 8.05 13.19
N ASN A 9 -7.35 9.06 12.62
CA ASN A 9 -6.81 10.12 11.76
C ASN A 9 -5.87 9.60 10.66
N ARG A 10 -6.12 8.35 10.21
CA ARG A 10 -5.29 7.65 9.22
C ARG A 10 -6.16 6.82 8.27
N SER A 11 -5.64 6.60 7.07
CA SER A 11 -6.20 5.70 6.08
C SER A 11 -5.60 4.30 6.21
N LEU A 12 -6.41 3.26 5.98
CA LEU A 12 -5.94 1.87 5.84
C LEU A 12 -5.39 1.57 4.44
N THR A 13 -5.56 2.49 3.49
CA THR A 13 -5.13 2.33 2.10
C THR A 13 -3.89 3.18 1.82
N TRP A 14 -2.83 2.54 1.33
CA TRP A 14 -1.63 3.20 0.81
C TRP A 14 -1.94 3.85 -0.53
N VAL A 15 -1.54 5.13 -0.68
CA VAL A 15 -1.78 5.94 -1.87
C VAL A 15 -0.54 6.79 -2.14
N ASP A 16 -0.06 6.77 -3.38
CA ASP A 16 1.05 7.62 -3.80
C ASP A 16 0.56 8.97 -4.33
N TRP A 17 0.82 10.03 -3.56
CA TRP A 17 0.56 11.42 -3.95
C TRP A 17 1.81 12.19 -4.36
N SER A 18 2.98 11.54 -4.44
CA SER A 18 4.27 12.19 -4.71
C SER A 18 4.31 12.96 -6.04
N ARG A 19 3.46 12.58 -6.99
CA ARG A 19 3.36 13.21 -8.31
C ARG A 19 2.60 14.54 -8.33
N GLY A 20 1.88 14.86 -7.25
CA GLY A 20 0.98 16.01 -7.21
C GLY A 20 -0.24 15.86 -8.12
N GLY A 21 -1.09 16.90 -8.13
CA GLY A 21 -2.32 16.97 -8.93
C GLY A 21 -3.58 16.42 -8.24
N ALA A 22 -4.69 16.41 -8.98
CA ALA A 22 -6.01 16.07 -8.46
C ALA A 22 -6.22 14.56 -8.19
N HIS A 23 -5.31 13.71 -8.66
CA HIS A 23 -5.44 12.25 -8.57
C HIS A 23 -4.12 11.59 -8.19
N PRO A 24 -4.18 10.48 -7.42
CA PRO A 24 -2.97 9.78 -7.01
C PRO A 24 -2.31 9.05 -8.18
N ALA A 25 -1.03 8.74 -8.02
CA ALA A 25 -0.24 8.03 -9.00
C ALA A 25 -0.85 6.65 -9.32
N LYS A 26 -0.73 6.29 -10.59
CA LYS A 26 -1.21 5.03 -11.15
C LYS A 26 -0.04 4.13 -11.50
N PHE A 27 -0.11 2.86 -11.09
CA PHE A 27 0.92 1.85 -11.29
C PHE A 27 0.49 0.88 -12.39
N SER A 28 1.11 1.00 -13.55
CA SER A 28 1.02 0.02 -14.65
C SER A 28 1.87 -1.21 -14.34
N ARG A 29 1.75 -2.25 -15.18
CA ARG A 29 2.54 -3.49 -15.08
C ARG A 29 4.03 -3.22 -14.82
N THR A 30 4.66 -2.40 -15.67
CA THR A 30 6.11 -2.13 -15.59
C THR A 30 6.56 -1.51 -14.27
N ARG A 31 5.66 -0.78 -13.59
CA ARG A 31 5.94 -0.10 -12.32
C ARG A 31 5.70 -0.95 -11.09
N VAL A 32 5.03 -2.10 -11.21
CA VAL A 32 4.93 -3.06 -10.11
C VAL A 32 6.24 -3.85 -10.06
N THR A 33 7.01 -3.60 -8.99
CA THR A 33 8.27 -4.31 -8.67
C THR A 33 8.21 -4.85 -7.25
N VAL A 34 9.08 -5.79 -6.90
CA VAL A 34 9.13 -6.37 -5.54
C VAL A 34 9.47 -5.28 -4.52
N GLU A 35 10.42 -4.40 -4.84
CA GLU A 35 10.85 -3.31 -3.97
C GLU A 35 9.71 -2.32 -3.70
N LEU A 36 8.88 -2.04 -4.72
CA LEU A 36 7.69 -1.20 -4.54
C LEU A 36 6.71 -1.85 -3.57
N LEU A 37 6.45 -3.14 -3.73
CA LEU A 37 5.50 -3.88 -2.88
C LEU A 37 6.01 -4.01 -1.44
N GLU A 38 7.30 -4.25 -1.24
CA GLU A 38 7.93 -4.24 0.08
C GLU A 38 7.83 -2.86 0.74
N ARG A 39 8.12 -1.80 -0.02
CA ARG A 39 7.97 -0.42 0.46
C ARG A 39 6.53 -0.09 0.83
N MET A 40 5.54 -0.60 0.10
CA MET A 40 4.12 -0.43 0.45
C MET A 40 3.77 -1.15 1.77
N ARG A 41 4.38 -2.31 2.05
CA ARG A 41 4.13 -3.13 3.25
C ARG A 41 4.83 -2.59 4.50
N SER A 42 6.10 -2.22 4.38
CA SER A 42 6.99 -1.98 5.53
C SER A 42 7.78 -0.68 5.45
N GLY A 43 7.63 0.10 4.38
CA GLY A 43 8.40 1.33 4.16
C GLY A 43 8.01 2.52 5.03
N SER A 44 6.97 2.40 5.86
CA SER A 44 6.51 3.44 6.78
C SER A 44 6.34 2.88 8.19
N LYS A 45 6.67 3.69 9.21
CA LYS A 45 6.30 3.41 10.60
C LYS A 45 5.12 4.28 11.00
N CYS A 46 4.19 3.71 11.75
CA CYS A 46 2.99 4.41 12.23
C CYS A 46 2.54 3.84 13.57
N MET A 47 1.71 4.61 14.26
CA MET A 47 1.12 4.20 15.53
C MET A 47 -0.19 3.46 15.30
N TYR A 48 -0.32 2.28 15.89
CA TYR A 48 -1.54 1.48 15.94
C TYR A 48 -1.83 1.12 17.40
N ASN A 49 -2.97 1.57 17.92
CA ASN A 49 -3.38 1.36 19.31
C ASN A 49 -2.29 1.71 20.35
N GLY A 50 -1.56 2.80 20.13
CA GLY A 50 -0.47 3.24 21.03
C GLY A 50 0.87 2.52 20.84
N ASN A 51 0.96 1.54 19.93
CA ASN A 51 2.20 0.83 19.62
C ASN A 51 2.75 1.21 18.24
N SER A 52 4.07 1.33 18.12
CA SER A 52 4.75 1.59 16.85
C SER A 52 4.82 0.31 16.02
N THR A 53 4.33 0.35 14.77
CA THR A 53 4.32 -0.78 13.84
C THR A 53 4.74 -0.35 12.43
N SER A 54 5.28 -1.30 11.66
CA SER A 54 5.53 -1.14 10.22
C SER A 54 4.29 -1.42 9.37
N THR A 55 3.26 -2.07 9.92
CA THR A 55 2.03 -2.42 9.19
C THR A 55 1.08 -1.24 9.16
N CYS A 56 1.34 -0.30 8.25
CA CYS A 56 0.60 0.95 8.18
C CYS A 56 -0.63 0.94 7.27
N PHE A 57 -0.65 0.02 6.32
CA PHE A 57 -1.70 -0.04 5.32
C PHE A 57 -2.05 -1.51 5.08
N LEU A 58 -3.34 -1.78 4.89
CA LEU A 58 -3.87 -3.10 4.56
C LEU A 58 -4.19 -3.22 3.08
N PHE A 59 -4.46 -2.09 2.43
CA PHE A 59 -4.80 -2.00 1.02
C PHE A 59 -3.87 -1.03 0.30
N ALA A 60 -3.79 -1.15 -1.03
CA ALA A 60 -3.06 -0.21 -1.87
C ALA A 60 -3.88 0.16 -3.12
N ARG A 61 -3.77 1.41 -3.56
CA ARG A 61 -4.29 1.91 -4.85
C ARG A 61 -3.30 2.93 -5.43
N LYS A 62 -3.21 3.16 -6.74
CA LYS A 62 -4.12 2.86 -7.86
C LYS A 62 -3.39 1.96 -8.87
N LEU A 63 -3.70 0.68 -8.88
CA LEU A 63 -3.10 -0.29 -9.81
C LEU A 63 -3.93 -0.34 -11.09
N CYS A 64 -3.27 -0.40 -12.25
CA CYS A 64 -3.93 -0.65 -13.52
C CYS A 64 -4.31 -2.13 -13.68
N PRO A 65 -5.32 -2.46 -14.51
CA PRO A 65 -5.69 -3.85 -14.77
C PRO A 65 -4.53 -4.72 -15.31
N ASP A 66 -3.64 -4.16 -16.13
CA ASP A 66 -2.45 -4.84 -16.68
C ASP A 66 -1.41 -5.24 -15.62
N ALA A 67 -1.52 -4.69 -14.40
CA ALA A 67 -0.61 -4.98 -13.31
C ALA A 67 -0.92 -6.31 -12.59
N LEU A 68 -2.11 -6.89 -12.80
CA LEU A 68 -2.59 -8.09 -12.10
C LEU A 68 -1.62 -9.27 -12.21
N ASP A 69 -1.14 -9.55 -13.43
CA ASP A 69 -0.16 -10.61 -13.71
C ASP A 69 1.08 -10.52 -12.80
N ARG A 70 1.66 -9.32 -12.71
CA ARG A 70 2.86 -9.10 -11.88
C ARG A 70 2.56 -9.15 -10.38
N LEU A 71 1.39 -8.66 -9.95
CA LEU A 71 0.98 -8.74 -8.54
C LEU A 71 0.89 -10.20 -8.10
N LEU A 72 0.23 -11.05 -8.88
CA LEU A 72 0.10 -12.48 -8.59
C LEU A 72 1.46 -13.18 -8.60
N ARG A 73 2.32 -12.86 -9.58
CA ARG A 73 3.66 -13.43 -9.68
C ARG A 73 4.58 -13.07 -8.50
N PHE A 74 4.44 -11.87 -7.94
CA PHE A 74 5.27 -11.41 -6.82
C PHE A 74 4.66 -11.68 -5.45
N ALA A 75 3.36 -11.97 -5.36
CA ALA A 75 2.68 -12.21 -4.09
C ALA A 75 3.38 -13.26 -3.21
N PRO A 76 3.82 -14.44 -3.69
CA PRO A 76 4.51 -15.41 -2.85
C PRO A 76 5.83 -14.90 -2.27
N LYS A 77 6.53 -14.01 -2.99
CA LYS A 77 7.83 -13.46 -2.56
C LYS A 77 7.67 -12.43 -1.44
N VAL A 78 6.65 -11.59 -1.55
CA VAL A 78 6.41 -10.45 -0.65
C VAL A 78 5.54 -10.83 0.55
N MET A 79 4.62 -11.77 0.35
CA MET A 79 3.69 -12.24 1.39
C MET A 79 4.22 -13.47 2.13
N HIS A 80 5.37 -14.02 1.70
CA HIS A 80 6.03 -15.16 2.33
C HIS A 80 5.11 -16.39 2.46
N PHE A 81 4.35 -16.73 1.41
CA PHE A 81 3.42 -17.87 1.45
C PHE A 81 4.10 -19.25 1.59
N ASN A 82 5.40 -19.34 1.30
CA ASN A 82 6.19 -20.58 1.33
C ASN A 82 7.40 -20.50 2.27
N SER A 83 7.41 -19.55 3.20
CA SER A 83 8.42 -19.47 4.27
C SER A 83 7.99 -20.25 5.50
#